data_AF-A0A7X6XM66-F1
#
_entry.id   AF-A0A7X6XM66-F1
#
_cell.length_a   1.000
_cell.length_b   1.000
_cell.length_c   1.000
_cell.angle_alpha   90.00
_cell.angle_beta   90.00
_cell.angle_gamma   90.00
#
_symmetry.space_group_name_H-M   'P 1'
#
loop_
_entity.id
_entity.type
_entity.pdbx_description
1 polymer ?
#
loop_
_entity_poly.entity_id
_entity_poly.type
_entity_poly.pdbx_seq_one_letter_code
_entity_poly.pdbx_strand_id
1 'polypeptide(L)'
;MTLWNTSPGGRSAGRVTPRCRIRLAAVLFRTRLVLLLALPTLLPLVPAAGAGSTLERGLGKPVAEQLEEEIGLVKDPALARWVEAVGSRIVQADGRPPQEYTFRILDADDVNAFAIPGGYIYVTLGLLRFVDSEDELAAVVGHELAHVTAHHGLKQLKRDLLLTLGLSLLRGHVSELTSTLGQLGGVLYSLRHSRGAEAEADAQGIQKVARSGYDPVAMVTFLRKLNEKEKNKPSRLEIYFMTHPPTTERLAKASSHPEVGRRNLAVRRAAGRGLAERGLYRQAIAVYEEVLAREPADAALHLEVARLWEQIGRPDRAREERSRARALGAKLPVLAPAPVPPAPALASRAAVSTALTQVGRAHQRLRDDRDRRVRQAGEVRRDLAQRKREFTRLLRTLDTLASRVAASDAVRAEMLHDIGLAVANVERAMGRIEATAEAGATVTDRLLECGEELTA
;
A
#
# COMPACT_ATOMS: atom_id res chain seq x y z
N MET A 1 -94.80 -26.08 36.26
CA MET A 1 -94.79 -24.64 36.60
C MET A 1 -93.35 -24.33 36.99
N THR A 2 -92.53 -23.61 36.24
CA THR A 2 -92.66 -22.30 35.57
C THR A 2 -91.60 -22.26 34.45
N LEU A 3 -91.96 -22.11 33.17
CA LEU A 3 -92.07 -20.85 32.40
C LEU A 3 -90.76 -20.03 32.35
N TRP A 4 -90.02 -20.16 31.23
CA TRP A 4 -89.88 -19.16 30.15
C TRP A 4 -89.05 -17.92 30.54
N ASN A 5 -87.83 -17.80 30.00
CA ASN A 5 -87.47 -16.57 29.29
C ASN A 5 -86.38 -16.82 28.24
N THR A 6 -86.56 -16.12 27.13
CA THR A 6 -85.93 -16.25 25.81
C THR A 6 -84.61 -15.48 25.72
N SER A 7 -83.65 -15.96 24.93
CA SER A 7 -83.19 -15.28 23.71
C SER A 7 -82.15 -16.11 22.92
N PRO A 8 -82.24 -16.18 21.58
CA PRO A 8 -81.35 -16.96 20.72
C PRO A 8 -80.19 -16.11 20.21
N GLY A 9 -78.98 -16.67 20.18
CA GLY A 9 -77.81 -15.92 19.73
C GLY A 9 -76.60 -16.78 19.43
N GLY A 10 -76.80 -17.93 18.79
CA GLY A 10 -75.69 -18.70 18.21
C GLY A 10 -75.03 -17.88 17.11
N ARG A 11 -73.96 -17.14 17.45
CA ARG A 11 -73.08 -16.53 16.45
C ARG A 11 -72.31 -17.67 15.78
N SER A 12 -72.78 -18.08 14.61
CA SER A 12 -71.96 -18.80 13.66
C SER A 12 -70.74 -17.94 13.34
N ALA A 13 -69.56 -18.38 13.80
CA ALA A 13 -68.31 -17.83 13.31
C ALA A 13 -68.28 -18.07 11.80
N GLY A 14 -68.58 -17.02 11.03
CA GLY A 14 -68.56 -17.06 9.58
C GLY A 14 -67.21 -17.56 9.12
N ARG A 15 -67.13 -18.80 8.63
CA ARG A 15 -65.92 -19.35 8.02
C ARG A 15 -65.57 -18.42 6.86
N VAL A 16 -64.49 -17.66 7.03
CA VAL A 16 -63.91 -16.85 5.96
C VAL A 16 -63.70 -17.79 4.78
N THR A 17 -64.48 -17.60 3.72
CA THR A 17 -64.44 -18.49 2.57
C THR A 17 -63.02 -18.51 1.98
N PRO A 18 -62.55 -19.64 1.42
CA PRO A 18 -61.20 -19.74 0.86
C PRO A 18 -60.92 -18.64 -0.18
N ARG A 19 -61.95 -18.17 -0.89
CA ARG A 19 -61.88 -17.03 -1.82
C ARG A 19 -61.52 -15.70 -1.14
N CYS A 20 -61.96 -15.46 0.09
CA CYS A 20 -61.66 -14.24 0.85
C CYS A 20 -60.24 -14.27 1.43
N ARG A 21 -59.75 -15.44 1.85
CA ARG A 21 -58.34 -15.65 2.25
C ARG A 21 -57.36 -15.46 1.09
N ILE A 22 -57.69 -15.96 -0.10
CA ILE A 22 -56.87 -15.79 -1.31
C ILE A 22 -56.82 -14.32 -1.73
N ARG A 23 -57.94 -13.59 -1.66
CA ARG A 23 -57.98 -12.15 -1.97
C ARG A 23 -57.18 -11.32 -0.97
N LEU A 24 -57.26 -11.62 0.33
CA LEU A 24 -56.46 -10.93 1.34
C LEU A 24 -54.96 -11.23 1.19
N ALA A 25 -54.60 -12.49 0.91
CA ALA A 25 -53.21 -12.87 0.62
C ALA A 25 -52.68 -12.20 -0.65
N ALA A 26 -53.50 -12.08 -1.71
CA ALA A 26 -53.12 -11.40 -2.94
C ALA A 26 -52.98 -9.88 -2.76
N VAL A 27 -53.80 -9.26 -1.91
CA VAL A 27 -53.68 -7.83 -1.56
C VAL A 27 -52.42 -7.61 -0.72
N LEU A 28 -52.16 -8.44 0.30
CA LEU A 28 -50.93 -8.36 1.12
C LEU A 28 -49.67 -8.64 0.31
N PHE A 29 -49.72 -9.57 -0.64
CA PHE A 29 -48.63 -9.86 -1.57
C PHE A 29 -48.39 -8.69 -2.53
N ARG A 30 -49.45 -8.08 -3.09
CA ARG A 30 -49.34 -6.89 -3.94
C ARG A 30 -48.83 -5.67 -3.18
N THR A 31 -49.28 -5.43 -1.95
CA THR A 31 -48.77 -4.31 -1.13
C THR A 31 -47.32 -4.54 -0.72
N ARG A 32 -46.92 -5.78 -0.38
CA ARG A 32 -45.52 -6.13 -0.12
C ARG A 32 -44.64 -6.00 -1.36
N LEU A 33 -45.13 -6.42 -2.53
CA LEU A 33 -44.43 -6.31 -3.81
C LEU A 33 -44.28 -4.84 -4.24
N VAL A 34 -45.30 -4.00 -4.03
CA VAL A 34 -45.23 -2.56 -4.30
C VAL A 34 -44.26 -1.87 -3.33
N LEU A 35 -44.26 -2.20 -2.04
CA LEU A 35 -43.24 -1.71 -1.09
C LEU A 35 -41.83 -2.19 -1.44
N LEU A 36 -41.66 -3.45 -1.87
CA LEU A 36 -40.37 -4.02 -2.29
C LEU A 36 -39.84 -3.43 -3.60
N LEU A 37 -40.71 -3.08 -4.54
CA LEU A 37 -40.34 -2.43 -5.80
C LEU A 37 -40.15 -0.91 -5.64
N ALA A 38 -40.79 -0.28 -4.65
CA ALA A 38 -40.63 1.14 -4.33
C ALA A 38 -39.43 1.42 -3.41
N LEU A 39 -38.96 0.45 -2.63
CA LEU A 39 -37.79 0.61 -1.76
C LEU A 39 -36.47 0.93 -2.52
N PRO A 40 -36.13 0.27 -3.65
CA PRO A 40 -34.94 0.63 -4.43
C PRO A 40 -35.08 1.97 -5.16
N THR A 41 -36.29 2.47 -5.41
CA THR A 41 -36.50 3.81 -6.00
C THR A 41 -36.48 4.94 -4.96
N LEU A 42 -36.66 4.63 -3.67
CA LEU A 42 -36.53 5.57 -2.55
C LEU A 42 -35.09 5.65 -1.99
N LEU A 43 -34.25 4.64 -2.20
CA LEU A 43 -32.85 4.63 -1.75
C LEU A 43 -31.95 5.74 -2.36
N PRO A 44 -32.13 6.22 -3.61
CA PRO A 44 -31.38 7.37 -4.12
C PRO A 44 -31.79 8.73 -3.50
N LEU A 45 -32.86 8.79 -2.69
CA LEU A 45 -33.30 10.01 -2.00
C LEU A 45 -32.67 10.21 -0.61
N VAL A 46 -31.89 9.24 -0.10
CA VAL A 46 -31.01 9.52 1.04
C VAL A 46 -29.90 10.42 0.51
N PRO A 47 -29.82 11.70 0.93
CA PRO A 47 -28.71 12.55 0.53
C PRO A 47 -27.41 11.81 0.85
N ALA A 48 -26.34 12.08 0.12
CA ALA A 48 -25.00 11.82 0.62
C ALA A 48 -24.78 12.73 1.85
N ALA A 49 -25.45 12.41 2.96
CA ALA A 49 -25.16 12.98 4.25
C ALA A 49 -23.70 12.66 4.50
N GLY A 50 -22.92 13.70 4.79
CA GLY A 50 -21.47 13.61 4.92
C GLY A 50 -21.05 12.47 5.84
N ALA A 51 -19.82 12.00 5.62
CA ALA A 51 -19.25 10.94 6.44
C ALA A 51 -19.41 11.36 7.90
N GLY A 52 -19.86 10.46 8.77
CA GLY A 52 -20.14 10.78 10.18
C GLY A 52 -21.53 11.36 10.46
N SER A 53 -22.45 11.25 9.50
CA SER A 53 -23.89 11.42 9.76
C SER A 53 -24.32 10.54 10.96
N THR A 54 -25.33 10.96 11.70
CA THR A 54 -25.88 10.21 12.84
C THR A 54 -26.21 8.75 12.48
N LEU A 55 -26.59 8.52 11.23
CA LEU A 55 -26.81 7.20 10.65
C LEU A 55 -25.53 6.35 10.58
N GLU A 56 -24.43 6.88 10.05
CA GLU A 56 -23.17 6.14 9.94
C GLU A 56 -22.58 5.80 11.29
N ARG A 57 -22.64 6.73 12.25
CA ARG A 57 -22.24 6.47 13.63
C ARG A 57 -23.12 5.40 14.29
N GLY A 58 -24.43 5.44 14.03
CA GLY A 58 -25.36 4.42 14.50
C GLY A 58 -25.08 3.02 13.94
N LEU A 59 -24.56 2.93 12.70
CA LEU A 59 -24.15 1.67 12.08
C LEU A 59 -22.78 1.19 12.58
N GLY A 60 -21.83 2.12 12.78
CA GLY A 60 -20.46 1.81 13.15
C GLY A 60 -20.27 1.41 14.61
N LYS A 61 -20.99 2.05 15.53
CA LYS A 61 -20.84 1.84 16.97
C LYS A 61 -21.02 0.36 17.41
N PRO A 62 -22.10 -0.36 17.05
CA PRO A 62 -22.24 -1.76 17.47
C PRO A 62 -21.17 -2.67 16.86
N VAL A 63 -20.70 -2.36 15.63
CA VAL A 63 -19.59 -3.09 15.00
C VAL A 63 -18.27 -2.83 15.73
N ALA A 64 -18.03 -1.58 16.15
CA ALA A 64 -16.87 -1.21 16.97
C ALA A 64 -16.88 -1.96 18.31
N GLU A 65 -17.99 -1.91 19.05
CA GLU A 65 -18.14 -2.57 20.35
C GLU A 65 -17.89 -4.08 20.25
N GLN A 66 -18.47 -4.73 19.25
CA GLN A 66 -18.26 -6.17 19.04
C GLN A 66 -16.81 -6.50 18.67
N LEU A 67 -16.19 -5.71 17.79
CA LEU A 67 -14.81 -5.94 17.36
C LEU A 67 -13.80 -5.72 18.50
N GLU A 68 -14.07 -4.73 19.36
CA GLU A 68 -13.29 -4.49 20.58
C GLU A 68 -13.46 -5.60 21.62
N GLU A 69 -14.65 -6.19 21.73
CA GLU A 69 -14.91 -7.33 22.61
C GLU A 69 -14.21 -8.61 22.10
N GLU A 70 -14.25 -8.85 20.80
CA GLU A 70 -13.77 -10.09 20.18
C GLU A 70 -12.24 -10.13 20.03
N ILE A 71 -11.61 -9.00 19.66
CA ILE A 71 -10.16 -8.91 19.45
C ILE A 71 -9.43 -8.35 20.67
N GLY A 72 -10.04 -7.39 21.37
CA GLY A 72 -9.38 -6.65 22.44
C GLY A 72 -8.59 -5.42 21.96
N LEU A 73 -8.47 -4.45 22.86
CA LEU A 73 -7.69 -3.23 22.67
C LEU A 73 -6.36 -3.29 23.42
N VAL A 74 -5.32 -2.74 22.80
CA VAL A 74 -4.03 -2.51 23.48
C VAL A 74 -4.23 -1.49 24.59
N LYS A 75 -3.83 -1.85 25.82
CA LYS A 75 -4.06 -1.05 27.03
C LYS A 75 -2.97 -0.02 27.34
N ASP A 76 -1.91 0.03 26.54
CA ASP A 76 -0.81 0.98 26.72
C ASP A 76 -1.27 2.41 26.35
N PRO A 77 -1.38 3.33 27.33
CA PRO A 77 -1.88 4.67 27.07
C PRO A 77 -0.88 5.53 26.29
N ALA A 78 0.42 5.21 26.27
CA ALA A 78 1.40 5.91 25.46
C ALA A 78 1.25 5.56 23.98
N LEU A 79 1.06 4.28 23.65
CA LEU A 79 0.79 3.85 22.28
C LEU A 79 -0.54 4.41 21.77
N ALA A 80 -1.60 4.36 22.58
CA ALA A 80 -2.90 4.91 22.22
C ALA A 80 -2.81 6.41 21.88
N ARG A 81 -2.16 7.21 22.75
CA ARG A 81 -1.94 8.65 22.50
C ARG A 81 -1.11 8.91 21.26
N TRP A 82 -0.11 8.08 20.97
CA TRP A 82 0.75 8.25 19.80
C TRP A 82 -0.06 8.06 18.50
N VAL A 83 -0.81 6.95 18.38
CA VAL A 83 -1.64 6.70 17.20
C VAL A 83 -2.74 7.74 17.05
N GLU A 84 -3.36 8.16 18.15
CA GLU A 84 -4.34 9.24 18.17
C GLU A 84 -3.72 10.58 17.72
N ALA A 85 -2.50 10.90 18.17
CA ALA A 85 -1.80 12.11 17.75
C ALA A 85 -1.47 12.11 16.25
N VAL A 86 -1.03 10.97 15.70
CA VAL A 86 -0.78 10.81 14.26
C VAL A 86 -2.07 11.05 13.47
N GLY A 87 -3.15 10.36 13.82
CA GLY A 87 -4.44 10.49 13.15
C GLY A 87 -5.03 11.90 13.25
N SER A 88 -5.01 12.49 14.45
CA SER A 88 -5.52 13.84 14.71
C SER A 88 -4.77 14.89 13.91
N ARG A 89 -3.44 14.77 13.80
CA ARG A 89 -2.62 15.68 12.99
C ARG A 89 -3.01 15.65 11.51
N ILE A 90 -3.29 14.47 10.97
CA ILE A 90 -3.73 14.31 9.58
C ILE A 90 -5.13 14.91 9.38
N VAL A 91 -6.06 14.63 10.29
CA VAL A 91 -7.43 15.18 10.26
C VAL A 91 -7.43 16.70 10.31
N GLN A 92 -6.66 17.30 11.22
CA GLN A 92 -6.58 18.75 11.38
C GLN A 92 -6.06 19.43 10.11
N ALA A 93 -5.11 18.81 9.40
CA ALA A 93 -4.54 19.35 8.17
C ALA A 93 -5.49 19.24 6.96
N ASP A 94 -6.52 18.39 7.01
CA ASP A 94 -7.47 18.22 5.90
C ASP A 94 -8.52 19.35 5.81
N GLY A 95 -8.64 20.18 6.86
CA GLY A 95 -9.49 21.39 6.86
C GLY A 95 -11.00 21.12 6.74
N ARG A 96 -11.42 19.86 6.88
CA ARG A 96 -12.83 19.45 6.88
C ARG A 96 -13.47 19.77 8.25
N PRO A 97 -14.81 19.96 8.30
CA PRO A 97 -15.50 20.14 9.58
C PRO A 97 -15.12 19.03 10.56
N PRO A 98 -15.03 19.31 11.87
CA PRO A 98 -14.61 18.34 12.87
C PRO A 98 -15.58 17.16 12.83
N GLN A 99 -15.13 16.10 12.19
CA GLN A 99 -15.75 14.80 12.25
C GLN A 99 -15.10 14.07 13.42
N GLU A 100 -15.91 13.42 14.26
CA GLU A 100 -15.40 12.61 15.35
C GLU A 100 -14.74 11.36 14.76
N TYR A 101 -13.43 11.42 14.63
CA TYR A 101 -12.61 10.26 14.32
C TYR A 101 -12.14 9.62 15.61
N THR A 102 -12.20 8.29 15.67
CA THR A 102 -11.72 7.52 16.80
C THR A 102 -10.59 6.62 16.31
N PHE A 103 -9.40 6.81 16.85
CA PHE A 103 -8.23 5.99 16.52
C PHE A 103 -7.96 5.01 17.65
N ARG A 104 -7.90 3.71 17.35
CA ARG A 104 -7.67 2.66 18.35
C ARG A 104 -6.70 1.62 17.85
N ILE A 105 -6.07 0.94 18.80
CA ILE A 105 -5.11 -0.13 18.53
C ILE A 105 -5.72 -1.47 18.96
N LEU A 106 -5.86 -2.37 18.01
CA LEU A 106 -6.31 -3.74 18.25
C LEU A 106 -5.13 -4.61 18.68
N ASP A 107 -5.35 -5.45 19.69
CA ASP A 107 -4.36 -6.42 20.17
C ASP A 107 -4.31 -7.66 19.25
N ALA A 108 -3.91 -7.41 18.00
CA ALA A 108 -3.79 -8.41 16.96
C ALA A 108 -2.38 -8.40 16.37
N ASP A 109 -1.83 -9.60 16.17
CA ASP A 109 -0.48 -9.84 15.65
C ASP A 109 -0.39 -9.70 14.11
N ASP A 110 -1.52 -9.81 13.43
CA ASP A 110 -1.61 -9.61 11.98
C ASP A 110 -1.33 -8.15 11.63
N VAL A 111 -0.67 -7.92 10.50
CA VAL A 111 -0.43 -6.57 9.99
C VAL A 111 -1.71 -6.08 9.35
N ASN A 112 -2.40 -5.11 9.95
CA ASN A 112 -3.57 -4.52 9.33
C ASN A 112 -3.89 -3.11 9.84
N ALA A 113 -4.62 -2.36 9.03
CA ALA A 113 -5.39 -1.19 9.43
C ALA A 113 -6.66 -1.14 8.61
N PHE A 114 -7.72 -0.57 9.17
CA PHE A 114 -8.97 -0.39 8.44
C PHE A 114 -9.84 0.67 9.10
N ALA A 115 -10.72 1.28 8.30
CA ALA A 115 -11.77 2.15 8.81
C ALA A 115 -13.16 1.53 8.65
N ILE A 116 -13.97 1.61 9.70
CA ILE A 116 -15.39 1.24 9.66
C ILE A 116 -16.28 2.50 9.64
N PRO A 117 -17.56 2.39 9.26
CA PRO A 117 -18.48 3.52 9.24
C PRO A 117 -18.52 4.30 10.56
N GLY A 118 -18.79 5.60 10.51
CA GLY A 118 -18.88 6.44 11.71
C GLY A 118 -17.54 7.01 12.18
N GLY A 119 -16.44 6.77 11.47
CA GLY A 119 -15.15 7.42 11.75
C GLY A 119 -14.25 6.65 12.72
N TYR A 120 -14.47 5.34 12.90
CA TYR A 120 -13.56 4.50 13.68
C TYR A 120 -12.46 3.97 12.77
N ILE A 121 -11.21 4.28 13.11
CA ILE A 121 -9.99 3.81 12.44
C ILE A 121 -9.28 2.89 13.41
N TYR A 122 -9.02 1.67 12.97
CA TYR A 122 -8.27 0.68 13.72
C TYR A 122 -6.91 0.43 13.08
N VAL A 123 -5.91 0.31 13.94
CA VAL A 123 -4.56 -0.14 13.60
C VAL A 123 -4.25 -1.36 14.46
N THR A 124 -3.66 -2.41 13.90
CA THR A 124 -3.26 -3.58 14.71
C THR A 124 -1.88 -3.37 15.34
N LEU A 125 -1.62 -4.04 16.47
CA LEU A 125 -0.28 -4.10 17.05
C LEU A 125 0.75 -4.69 16.07
N GLY A 126 0.35 -5.65 15.23
CA GLY A 126 1.15 -6.18 14.14
C GLY A 126 1.58 -5.10 13.13
N LEU A 127 0.70 -4.17 12.76
CA LEU A 127 1.07 -3.05 11.88
C LEU A 127 2.09 -2.13 12.55
N LEU A 128 1.91 -1.81 13.82
CA LEU A 128 2.86 -0.96 14.56
C LEU A 128 4.27 -1.57 14.63
N ARG A 129 4.38 -2.90 14.65
CA ARG A 129 5.67 -3.62 14.57
C ARG A 129 6.22 -3.72 13.15
N PHE A 130 5.39 -3.48 12.13
CA PHE A 130 5.74 -3.65 10.72
C PHE A 130 6.20 -2.34 10.07
N VAL A 131 5.70 -1.19 10.51
CA VAL A 131 6.13 0.13 10.02
C VAL A 131 7.54 0.47 10.53
N ASP A 132 8.36 1.09 9.68
CA ASP A 132 9.75 1.44 10.02
C ASP A 132 9.86 2.89 10.54
N SER A 133 8.80 3.69 10.40
CA SER A 133 8.75 5.08 10.85
C SER A 133 7.33 5.56 11.15
N GLU A 134 7.22 6.67 11.88
CA GLU A 134 5.95 7.38 12.08
C GLU A 134 5.36 7.87 10.75
N ASP A 135 6.19 8.26 9.78
CA ASP A 135 5.72 8.65 8.44
C ASP A 135 5.01 7.50 7.72
N GLU A 136 5.48 6.25 7.88
CA GLU A 136 4.80 5.08 7.30
C GLU A 136 3.48 4.76 8.01
N LEU A 137 3.43 4.89 9.34
CA LEU A 137 2.17 4.81 10.07
C LEU A 137 1.19 5.89 9.58
N ALA A 138 1.68 7.13 9.45
CA ALA A 138 0.89 8.23 8.94
C ALA A 138 0.40 7.98 7.50
N ALA A 139 1.22 7.35 6.65
CA ALA A 139 0.83 6.96 5.30
C ALA A 139 -0.36 5.99 5.32
N VAL A 140 -0.31 4.95 6.16
CA VAL A 140 -1.41 3.99 6.29
C VAL A 140 -2.65 4.64 6.90
N VAL A 141 -2.52 5.42 7.97
CA VAL A 141 -3.66 6.13 8.58
C VAL A 141 -4.28 7.15 7.61
N GLY A 142 -3.45 7.85 6.83
CA GLY A 142 -3.90 8.77 5.79
C GLY A 142 -4.69 8.07 4.68
N HIS A 143 -4.30 6.85 4.31
CA HIS A 143 -5.02 5.98 3.38
C HIS A 143 -6.38 5.56 3.95
N GLU A 144 -6.45 5.12 5.20
CA GLU A 144 -7.72 4.78 5.86
C GLU A 144 -8.67 5.98 5.96
N LEU A 145 -8.14 7.15 6.31
CA LEU A 145 -8.91 8.40 6.30
C LEU A 145 -9.41 8.75 4.90
N ALA A 146 -8.65 8.45 3.85
CA ALA A 146 -9.10 8.61 2.48
C ALA A 146 -10.30 7.69 2.15
N HIS A 147 -10.31 6.44 2.62
CA HIS A 147 -11.47 5.56 2.48
C HIS A 147 -12.72 6.11 3.15
N VAL A 148 -12.58 6.68 4.37
CA VAL A 148 -13.70 7.31 5.09
C VAL A 148 -14.20 8.54 4.33
N THR A 149 -13.29 9.45 3.98
CA THR A 149 -13.62 10.73 3.35
C THR A 149 -14.15 10.59 1.92
N ALA A 150 -13.83 9.51 1.21
CA ALA A 150 -14.37 9.14 -0.10
C ALA A 150 -15.60 8.20 -0.01
N HIS A 151 -16.05 7.86 1.21
CA HIS A 151 -17.19 7.00 1.50
C HIS A 151 -17.11 5.60 0.88
N HIS A 152 -15.92 5.04 0.75
CA HIS A 152 -15.71 3.73 0.12
C HIS A 152 -16.45 2.61 0.85
N GLY A 153 -16.41 2.59 2.19
CA GLY A 153 -17.15 1.61 2.99
C GLY A 153 -18.66 1.67 2.78
N LEU A 154 -19.26 2.87 2.67
CA LEU A 154 -20.70 3.01 2.43
C LEU A 154 -21.10 2.64 1.01
N LYS A 155 -20.29 3.00 0.02
CA LYS A 155 -20.49 2.57 -1.37
C LYS A 155 -20.48 1.04 -1.46
N GLN A 156 -19.56 0.41 -0.73
CA GLN A 156 -19.46 -1.05 -0.66
C GLN A 156 -20.64 -1.67 0.07
N LEU A 157 -21.01 -1.16 1.25
CA LEU A 157 -22.17 -1.63 2.02
C LEU A 157 -23.48 -1.49 1.23
N LYS A 158 -23.69 -0.38 0.52
CA LYS A 158 -24.85 -0.18 -0.36
C LYS A 158 -24.88 -1.23 -1.48
N ARG A 159 -23.73 -1.53 -2.09
CA ARG A 159 -23.62 -2.56 -3.13
C ARG A 159 -23.96 -3.94 -2.59
N ASP A 160 -23.42 -4.28 -1.43
CA ASP A 160 -23.62 -5.59 -0.80
C ASP A 160 -25.09 -5.76 -0.36
N LEU A 161 -25.70 -4.72 0.21
CA LEU A 161 -27.14 -4.70 0.53
C LEU A 161 -28.01 -4.92 -0.71
N LEU A 162 -27.72 -4.23 -1.81
CA LEU A 162 -28.47 -4.39 -3.06
C LEU A 162 -28.34 -5.80 -3.63
N LEU A 163 -27.14 -6.39 -3.58
CA LEU A 163 -26.91 -7.76 -4.02
C LEU A 163 -27.68 -8.77 -3.15
N THR A 164 -27.62 -8.62 -1.83
CA THR A 164 -28.34 -9.53 -0.93
C THR A 164 -29.85 -9.37 -1.08
N LEU A 165 -30.39 -8.15 -1.18
CA LEU A 165 -31.81 -7.94 -1.46
C LEU A 165 -32.23 -8.56 -2.79
N GLY A 166 -31.43 -8.39 -3.85
CA GLY A 166 -31.65 -9.01 -5.15
C GLY A 166 -31.68 -10.54 -5.07
N LEU A 167 -30.74 -11.14 -4.34
CA LEU A 167 -30.66 -12.59 -4.15
C LEU A 167 -31.80 -13.12 -3.26
N SER A 168 -32.18 -12.38 -2.22
CA SER A 168 -33.29 -12.67 -1.33
C SER A 168 -34.63 -12.62 -2.05
N LEU A 169 -34.82 -11.70 -3.00
CA LEU A 169 -35.99 -11.66 -3.88
C LEU A 169 -36.08 -12.89 -4.78
N LEU A 170 -34.94 -13.41 -5.25
CA LEU A 170 -34.87 -14.65 -6.04
C LEU A 170 -35.10 -15.91 -5.18
N ARG A 171 -34.71 -15.90 -3.91
CA ARG A 171 -34.78 -17.06 -2.99
C ARG A 171 -35.95 -17.04 -1.99
N GLY A 172 -36.75 -15.98 -1.96
CA GLY A 172 -37.92 -15.85 -1.09
C GLY A 172 -37.64 -15.70 0.41
N HIS A 173 -36.38 -15.45 0.82
CA HIS A 173 -35.97 -15.35 2.22
C HIS A 173 -35.23 -14.04 2.48
N VAL A 174 -35.75 -13.19 3.37
CA VAL A 174 -35.29 -11.80 3.60
C VAL A 174 -34.62 -11.62 4.97
N SER A 175 -34.24 -12.70 5.66
CA SER A 175 -33.99 -12.66 7.12
C SER A 175 -32.52 -12.51 7.56
N GLU A 176 -31.53 -12.54 6.67
CA GLU A 176 -30.16 -12.95 7.05
C GLU A 176 -29.07 -11.87 6.95
N LEU A 177 -29.45 -10.61 6.79
CA LEU A 177 -28.46 -9.55 6.57
C LEU A 177 -27.77 -9.06 7.86
N THR A 178 -28.49 -9.05 8.98
CA THR A 178 -28.00 -8.52 10.25
C THR A 178 -27.03 -9.45 10.98
N SER A 179 -27.16 -10.77 10.82
CA SER A 179 -26.26 -11.76 11.43
C SER A 179 -24.90 -11.84 10.73
N THR A 180 -24.85 -11.55 9.43
CA THR A 180 -23.64 -11.70 8.60
C THR A 180 -22.63 -10.57 8.80
N LEU A 181 -23.11 -9.34 9.06
CA LEU A 181 -22.26 -8.17 9.33
C LEU A 181 -21.67 -8.15 10.75
N GLY A 182 -22.19 -8.96 11.67
CA GLY A 182 -21.69 -9.05 13.04
C GLY A 182 -20.40 -9.86 13.15
N GLN A 183 -20.16 -10.86 12.30
CA GLN A 183 -18.95 -11.69 12.43
C GLN A 183 -17.72 -10.97 11.85
N LEU A 184 -16.56 -11.10 12.51
CA LEU A 184 -15.30 -10.48 12.07
C LEU A 184 -14.99 -10.73 10.58
N GLY A 185 -15.26 -11.95 10.08
CA GLY A 185 -15.11 -12.29 8.67
C GLY A 185 -16.05 -11.52 7.73
N GLY A 186 -17.28 -11.20 8.17
CA GLY A 186 -18.23 -10.38 7.43
C GLY A 186 -17.84 -8.90 7.43
N VAL A 187 -17.31 -8.40 8.54
CA VAL A 187 -16.74 -7.03 8.63
C VAL A 187 -15.57 -6.91 7.66
N LEU A 188 -14.58 -7.79 7.73
CA LEU A 188 -13.42 -7.80 6.83
C LEU A 188 -13.81 -7.96 5.36
N TYR A 189 -14.84 -8.77 5.07
CA TYR A 189 -15.36 -8.91 3.71
C TYR A 189 -15.99 -7.60 3.19
N SER A 190 -16.71 -6.87 4.04
CA SER A 190 -17.32 -5.58 3.68
C SER A 190 -16.29 -4.46 3.48
N LEU A 191 -15.07 -4.64 4.00
CA LEU A 191 -13.95 -3.71 3.86
C LEU A 191 -13.13 -3.96 2.58
N ARG A 192 -13.52 -4.93 1.75
CA ARG A 192 -12.86 -5.16 0.46
C ARG A 192 -13.13 -3.99 -0.48
N HIS A 193 -12.06 -3.38 -0.94
CA HIS A 193 -12.14 -2.24 -1.84
C HIS A 193 -11.77 -2.60 -3.27
N SER A 194 -12.37 -1.88 -4.22
CA SER A 194 -12.02 -2.05 -5.64
C SER A 194 -10.65 -1.43 -5.93
N ARG A 195 -9.99 -1.87 -7.01
CA ARG A 195 -8.71 -1.28 -7.46
C ARG A 195 -8.80 0.25 -7.67
N GLY A 196 -9.96 0.73 -8.13
CA GLY A 196 -10.22 2.16 -8.29
C GLY A 196 -10.30 2.90 -6.95
N ALA A 197 -10.98 2.30 -5.96
CA ALA A 197 -11.08 2.86 -4.61
C ALA A 197 -9.71 2.90 -3.90
N GLU A 198 -8.89 1.86 -4.06
CA GLU A 198 -7.52 1.84 -3.54
C GLU A 198 -6.65 2.93 -4.18
N ALA A 199 -6.71 3.10 -5.51
CA ALA A 199 -5.94 4.13 -6.19
C ALA A 199 -6.38 5.56 -5.80
N GLU A 200 -7.68 5.77 -5.58
CA GLU A 200 -8.22 7.03 -5.06
C GLU A 200 -7.76 7.28 -3.62
N ALA A 201 -7.79 6.25 -2.78
CA ALA A 201 -7.35 6.31 -1.39
C ALA A 201 -5.85 6.58 -1.26
N ASP A 202 -5.00 5.93 -2.08
CA ASP A 202 -3.57 6.20 -2.13
C ASP A 202 -3.28 7.67 -2.47
N ALA A 203 -3.93 8.19 -3.52
CA ALA A 203 -3.69 9.56 -3.98
C ALA A 203 -4.15 10.60 -2.94
N GLN A 204 -5.35 10.45 -2.38
CA GLN A 204 -5.85 11.34 -1.35
C GLN A 204 -5.05 11.20 -0.05
N GLY A 205 -4.66 9.97 0.32
CA GLY A 205 -3.84 9.68 1.49
C GLY A 205 -2.49 10.37 1.42
N ILE A 206 -1.77 10.25 0.30
CA ILE A 206 -0.49 10.95 0.08
C ILE A 206 -0.65 12.46 0.23
N GLN A 207 -1.74 13.04 -0.30
CA GLN A 207 -1.99 14.47 -0.18
C GLN A 207 -2.27 14.89 1.27
N LYS A 208 -3.06 14.12 2.02
CA LYS A 208 -3.36 14.39 3.44
C LYS A 208 -2.10 14.33 4.29
N VAL A 209 -1.28 13.30 4.09
CA VAL A 209 0.00 13.07 4.77
C VAL A 209 0.95 14.24 4.50
N ALA A 210 1.11 14.64 3.24
CA ALA A 210 1.94 15.78 2.86
C ALA A 210 1.49 17.09 3.54
N ARG A 211 0.17 17.38 3.55
CA ARG A 211 -0.39 18.58 4.18
C ARG A 211 -0.21 18.61 5.69
N SER A 212 -0.19 17.45 6.34
CA SER A 212 0.05 17.31 7.77
C SER A 212 1.53 17.41 8.16
N GLY A 213 2.42 17.52 7.18
CA GLY A 213 3.86 17.68 7.38
C GLY A 213 4.62 16.35 7.55
N TYR A 214 3.98 15.21 7.29
CA TYR A 214 4.64 13.91 7.17
C TYR A 214 5.22 13.72 5.78
N ASP A 215 6.19 12.80 5.65
CA ASP A 215 6.86 12.55 4.38
C ASP A 215 5.95 11.76 3.40
N PRO A 216 5.51 12.35 2.27
CA PRO A 216 4.66 11.65 1.29
C PRO A 216 5.36 10.45 0.63
N VAL A 217 6.70 10.38 0.68
CA VAL A 217 7.47 9.23 0.18
C VAL A 217 7.19 7.97 1.01
N ALA A 218 6.72 8.10 2.25
CA ALA A 218 6.47 6.97 3.13
C ALA A 218 5.38 6.01 2.61
N MET A 219 4.41 6.51 1.84
CA MET A 219 3.46 5.61 1.15
C MET A 219 4.18 4.72 0.12
N VAL A 220 5.18 5.26 -0.58
CA VAL A 220 5.97 4.52 -1.57
C VAL A 220 6.88 3.51 -0.90
N THR A 221 7.46 3.82 0.26
CA THR A 221 8.29 2.85 1.02
C THR A 221 7.43 1.73 1.58
N PHE A 222 6.28 2.07 2.16
CA PHE A 222 5.32 1.10 2.70
C PHE A 222 4.79 0.14 1.62
N LEU A 223 4.27 0.65 0.48
CA LEU A 223 3.77 -0.19 -0.62
C LEU A 223 4.86 -1.08 -1.23
N ARG A 224 6.10 -0.58 -1.31
CA ARG A 224 7.24 -1.38 -1.79
C ARG A 224 7.55 -2.52 -0.82
N LYS A 225 7.58 -2.23 0.48
CA LYS A 225 7.77 -3.24 1.53
C LYS A 225 6.67 -4.31 1.48
N LEU A 226 5.41 -3.92 1.26
CA LEU A 226 4.32 -4.87 1.05
C LEU A 226 4.53 -5.76 -0.19
N ASN A 227 4.86 -5.17 -1.34
CA ASN A 227 5.11 -5.92 -2.58
C ASN A 227 6.31 -6.88 -2.45
N GLU A 228 7.34 -6.52 -1.69
CA GLU A 228 8.48 -7.39 -1.40
C GLU A 228 8.08 -8.56 -0.50
N LYS A 229 7.24 -8.31 0.50
CA LYS A 229 6.74 -9.36 1.40
C LYS A 229 5.73 -10.27 0.73
N GLU A 230 4.86 -9.77 -0.16
CA GLU A 230 3.90 -10.58 -0.93
C GLU A 230 4.58 -11.74 -1.67
N LYS A 231 5.75 -11.49 -2.27
CA LYS A 231 6.56 -12.52 -2.97
C LYS A 231 6.94 -13.70 -2.07
N ASN A 232 7.02 -13.46 -0.76
CA ASN A 232 7.38 -14.46 0.25
C ASN A 232 6.17 -15.12 0.93
N LYS A 233 4.93 -14.75 0.53
CA LYS A 233 3.64 -15.24 1.06
C LYS A 233 3.58 -15.38 2.60
N PRO A 234 3.91 -14.34 3.39
CA PRO A 234 3.85 -14.42 4.85
C PRO A 234 2.39 -14.48 5.32
N SER A 235 2.10 -15.37 6.26
CA SER A 235 0.76 -15.55 6.85
C SER A 235 0.21 -14.27 7.49
N ARG A 236 1.06 -13.46 8.13
CA ARG A 236 0.66 -12.23 8.85
C ARG A 236 0.22 -11.05 7.98
N LEU A 237 0.38 -11.11 6.65
CA LEU A 237 -0.10 -10.07 5.71
C LEU A 237 -1.35 -10.51 4.94
N GLU A 238 -1.82 -11.73 5.15
CA GLU A 238 -2.96 -12.28 4.41
C GLU A 238 -4.22 -11.42 4.62
N ILE A 239 -4.48 -11.00 5.86
CA ILE A 239 -5.62 -10.13 6.18
C ILE A 239 -5.51 -8.77 5.50
N TYR A 240 -4.32 -8.15 5.49
CA TYR A 240 -4.09 -6.88 4.79
C TYR A 240 -4.38 -6.99 3.30
N PHE A 241 -3.92 -8.06 2.65
CA PHE A 241 -4.13 -8.25 1.21
C PHE A 241 -5.57 -8.65 0.86
N MET A 242 -6.32 -9.19 1.82
CA MET A 242 -7.75 -9.43 1.64
C MET A 242 -8.54 -8.11 1.58
N THR A 243 -8.19 -7.12 2.41
CA THR A 243 -8.87 -5.81 2.44
C THR A 243 -8.31 -4.85 1.39
N HIS A 244 -6.99 -4.82 1.22
CA HIS A 244 -6.24 -3.95 0.31
C HIS A 244 -5.36 -4.76 -0.65
N PRO A 245 -5.90 -5.19 -1.81
CA PRO A 245 -5.12 -5.95 -2.79
C PRO A 245 -3.86 -5.19 -3.20
N PRO A 246 -2.66 -5.77 -3.01
CA PRO A 246 -1.41 -5.15 -3.40
C PRO A 246 -1.32 -5.13 -4.92
N THR A 247 -0.77 -4.06 -5.48
CA THR A 247 -0.49 -4.01 -6.91
C THR A 247 0.79 -3.24 -7.18
N THR A 248 1.55 -3.71 -8.16
CA THR A 248 2.67 -2.94 -8.73
C THR A 248 2.19 -1.62 -9.32
N GLU A 249 0.95 -1.55 -9.77
CA GLU A 249 0.29 -0.34 -10.28
C GLU A 249 0.12 0.75 -9.21
N ARG A 250 -0.34 0.39 -8.01
CA ARG A 250 -0.45 1.31 -6.86
C ARG A 250 0.90 1.91 -6.52
N LEU A 251 1.93 1.08 -6.44
CA LEU A 251 3.30 1.55 -6.19
C LEU A 251 3.77 2.52 -7.29
N ALA A 252 3.52 2.23 -8.56
CA ALA A 252 3.87 3.10 -9.68
C ALA A 252 3.13 4.45 -9.59
N LYS A 253 1.82 4.43 -9.33
CA LYS A 253 0.99 5.63 -9.15
C LYS A 253 1.46 6.48 -7.97
N ALA A 254 1.65 5.87 -6.81
CA ALA A 254 2.18 6.53 -5.61
C ALA A 254 3.56 7.17 -5.88
N SER A 255 4.45 6.46 -6.57
CA SER A 255 5.78 6.97 -6.93
C SER A 255 5.73 8.18 -7.88
N SER A 256 4.71 8.23 -8.74
CA SER A 256 4.49 9.34 -9.66
C SER A 256 3.67 10.50 -9.06
N HIS A 257 3.23 10.38 -7.80
CA HIS A 257 2.38 11.38 -7.18
C HIS A 257 3.10 12.74 -7.05
N PRO A 258 2.45 13.88 -7.35
CA PRO A 258 3.10 15.19 -7.33
C PRO A 258 3.78 15.56 -6.00
N GLU A 259 3.16 15.23 -4.86
CA GLU A 259 3.76 15.51 -3.55
C GLU A 259 5.04 14.69 -3.28
N VAL A 260 5.09 13.43 -3.76
CA VAL A 260 6.29 12.59 -3.71
C VAL A 260 7.39 13.19 -4.59
N GLY A 261 7.01 13.65 -5.80
CA GLY A 261 7.91 14.37 -6.69
C GLY A 261 8.51 15.63 -6.04
N ARG A 262 7.66 16.50 -5.47
CA ARG A 262 8.10 17.72 -4.77
C ARG A 262 9.05 17.42 -3.62
N ARG A 263 8.74 16.42 -2.80
CA ARG A 263 9.61 16.01 -1.68
C ARG A 263 10.97 15.53 -2.17
N ASN A 264 11.00 14.68 -3.20
CA ASN A 264 12.24 14.21 -3.82
C ASN A 264 13.06 15.37 -4.39
N LEU A 265 12.42 16.37 -5.00
CA LEU A 265 13.09 17.57 -5.50
C LEU A 265 13.66 18.44 -4.37
N ALA A 266 12.93 18.59 -3.25
CA ALA A 266 13.43 19.29 -2.08
C ALA A 266 14.68 18.61 -1.49
N VAL A 267 14.69 17.28 -1.40
CA VAL A 267 15.86 16.51 -0.95
C VAL A 267 17.04 16.70 -1.91
N ARG A 268 16.80 16.64 -3.22
CA ARG A 268 17.84 16.89 -4.23
C ARG A 268 18.42 18.30 -4.12
N ARG A 269 17.59 19.33 -3.91
CA ARG A 269 18.05 20.70 -3.66
C ARG A 269 18.94 20.79 -2.41
N ALA A 270 18.54 20.15 -1.31
CA ALA A 270 19.35 20.12 -0.10
C ALA A 270 20.69 19.39 -0.31
N ALA A 271 20.69 18.27 -1.04
CA ALA A 271 21.90 17.55 -1.40
C ALA A 271 22.85 18.40 -2.26
N GLY A 272 22.33 19.05 -3.31
CA GLY A 272 23.10 19.95 -4.15
C GLY A 272 23.74 21.09 -3.35
N ARG A 273 23.01 21.67 -2.39
CA ARG A 273 23.53 22.71 -1.47
C ARG A 273 24.67 22.17 -0.62
N GLY A 274 24.49 21.01 0.02
CA GLY A 274 25.53 20.39 0.84
C GLY A 274 26.77 19.97 0.04
N LEU A 275 26.63 19.63 -1.24
CA LEU A 275 27.77 19.38 -2.14
C LEU A 275 28.50 20.68 -2.48
N ALA A 276 27.77 21.75 -2.80
CA ALA A 276 28.34 23.06 -3.10
C ALA A 276 29.11 23.64 -1.90
N GLU A 277 28.57 23.55 -0.69
CA GLU A 277 29.23 24.00 0.55
C GLU A 277 30.55 23.27 0.82
N ARG A 278 30.69 22.03 0.34
CA ARG A 278 31.91 21.23 0.45
C ARG A 278 32.89 21.44 -0.70
N GLY A 279 32.60 22.36 -1.62
CA GLY A 279 33.43 22.61 -2.81
C GLY A 279 33.27 21.56 -3.92
N LEU A 280 32.32 20.63 -3.81
CA LEU A 280 32.07 19.58 -4.81
C LEU A 280 31.17 20.12 -5.94
N TYR A 281 31.60 21.20 -6.58
CA TYR A 281 30.77 22.00 -7.49
C TYR A 281 30.25 21.23 -8.70
N ARG A 282 31.05 20.36 -9.32
CA ARG A 282 30.58 19.53 -10.45
C ARG A 282 29.42 18.61 -10.06
N GLN A 283 29.50 18.01 -8.88
CA GLN A 283 28.44 17.11 -8.38
C GLN A 283 27.20 17.92 -8.00
N ALA A 284 27.38 19.08 -7.37
CA ALA A 284 26.29 20.00 -7.05
C ALA A 284 25.54 20.47 -8.30
N ILE A 285 26.27 20.85 -9.36
CA ILE A 285 25.68 21.21 -10.65
C ILE A 285 24.85 20.06 -11.22
N ALA A 286 25.41 18.84 -11.29
CA ALA A 286 24.68 17.68 -11.82
C ALA A 286 23.36 17.43 -11.07
N VAL A 287 23.38 17.51 -9.73
CA VAL A 287 22.18 17.36 -8.91
C VAL A 287 21.17 18.49 -9.18
N TYR A 288 21.61 19.73 -9.32
CA TYR A 288 20.73 20.84 -9.63
C TYR A 288 20.17 20.80 -11.05
N GLU A 289 20.92 20.30 -12.03
CA GLU A 289 20.43 20.08 -13.40
C GLU A 289 19.30 19.03 -13.42
N GLU A 290 19.37 17.97 -12.59
CA GLU A 290 18.25 17.02 -12.43
C GLU A 290 16.99 17.68 -11.85
N VAL A 291 17.16 18.68 -10.98
CA VAL A 291 16.03 19.45 -10.41
C VAL A 291 15.46 20.39 -11.48
N LEU A 292 16.32 21.14 -12.19
CA LEU A 292 15.92 22.05 -13.26
C LEU A 292 15.27 21.33 -14.45
N ALA A 293 15.64 20.07 -14.73
CA ALA A 293 14.97 19.26 -15.73
C ALA A 293 13.47 19.03 -15.42
N ARG A 294 13.07 19.10 -14.14
CA ARG A 294 11.69 18.94 -13.67
C ARG A 294 11.02 20.28 -13.35
N GLU A 295 11.79 21.23 -12.82
CA GLU A 295 11.34 22.58 -12.49
C GLU A 295 12.15 23.64 -13.27
N PRO A 296 12.00 23.71 -14.61
CA PRO A 296 12.78 24.61 -15.46
C PRO A 296 12.47 26.10 -15.24
N ALA A 297 11.43 26.40 -14.46
CA ALA A 297 11.04 27.77 -14.10
C ALA A 297 11.69 28.25 -12.79
N ASP A 298 12.53 27.44 -12.12
CA ASP A 298 13.23 27.82 -10.89
C ASP A 298 14.40 28.78 -11.19
N ALA A 299 14.07 30.06 -11.31
CA ALA A 299 15.03 31.10 -11.65
C ALA A 299 16.14 31.28 -10.59
N ALA A 300 15.83 31.02 -9.31
CA ALA A 300 16.82 31.08 -8.24
C ALA A 300 17.84 29.96 -8.38
N LEU A 301 17.40 28.75 -8.72
CA LEU A 301 18.28 27.62 -8.93
C LEU A 301 19.16 27.79 -10.17
N HIS A 302 18.64 28.38 -11.25
CA HIS A 302 19.45 28.78 -12.41
C HIS A 302 20.59 29.75 -12.02
N LEU A 303 20.33 30.71 -11.12
CA LEU A 303 21.38 31.62 -10.64
C LEU A 303 22.43 30.91 -9.78
N GLU A 304 22.03 29.95 -8.95
CA GLU A 304 22.99 29.14 -8.18
C GLU A 304 23.86 28.29 -9.12
N VAL A 305 23.26 27.56 -10.06
CA VAL A 305 24.02 26.78 -11.05
C VAL A 305 24.98 27.67 -11.84
N ALA A 306 24.57 28.88 -12.22
CA ALA A 306 25.48 29.85 -12.85
C ALA A 306 26.67 30.22 -11.95
N ARG A 307 26.44 30.46 -10.66
CA ARG A 307 27.50 30.74 -9.68
C ARG A 307 28.48 29.56 -9.60
N LEU A 308 27.97 28.33 -9.56
CA LEU A 308 28.81 27.13 -9.50
C LEU A 308 29.64 26.93 -10.78
N TRP A 309 29.07 27.21 -11.96
CA TRP A 309 29.82 27.17 -13.23
C TRP A 309 30.99 28.16 -13.25
N GLU A 310 30.83 29.35 -12.66
CA GLU A 310 31.95 30.30 -12.50
C GLU A 310 33.03 29.78 -11.58
N GLN A 311 32.66 29.14 -10.46
CA GLN A 311 33.62 28.57 -9.52
C GLN A 311 34.52 27.50 -10.16
N ILE A 312 34.05 26.81 -11.20
CA ILE A 312 34.83 25.82 -11.94
C ILE A 312 35.37 26.31 -13.28
N GLY A 313 35.42 27.63 -13.49
CA GLY A 313 36.06 28.24 -14.65
C GLY A 313 35.30 28.05 -15.96
N ARG A 314 33.97 27.93 -15.93
CA ARG A 314 33.09 27.80 -17.10
C ARG A 314 32.16 29.01 -17.25
N PRO A 315 32.70 30.21 -17.53
CA PRO A 315 31.92 31.43 -17.57
C PRO A 315 30.87 31.43 -18.69
N ASP A 316 31.07 30.68 -19.78
CA ASP A 316 30.09 30.60 -20.88
C ASP A 316 28.79 29.94 -20.43
N ARG A 317 28.90 28.80 -19.73
CA ARG A 317 27.77 28.09 -19.12
C ARG A 317 27.09 28.95 -18.06
N ALA A 318 27.87 29.67 -17.26
CA ALA A 318 27.31 30.61 -16.29
C ALA A 318 26.48 31.73 -16.96
N ARG A 319 26.93 32.26 -18.10
CA ARG A 319 26.18 33.27 -18.86
C ARG A 319 24.89 32.72 -19.44
N GLU A 320 24.90 31.48 -19.94
CA GLU A 320 23.70 30.78 -20.41
C GLU A 320 22.65 30.66 -19.29
N GLU A 321 23.05 30.13 -18.13
CA GLU A 321 22.13 29.93 -16.99
C GLU A 321 21.60 31.26 -16.42
N ARG A 322 22.43 32.32 -16.38
CA ARG A 322 21.96 33.69 -16.04
C ARG A 322 20.97 34.23 -17.06
N SER A 323 21.15 33.92 -18.34
CA SER A 323 20.21 34.31 -19.38
C SER A 323 18.85 33.65 -19.17
N ARG A 324 18.84 32.36 -18.85
CA ARG A 324 17.61 31.62 -18.49
C ARG A 324 16.94 32.21 -17.25
N ALA A 325 17.70 32.46 -16.18
CA ALA A 325 17.18 33.10 -14.97
C ALA A 325 16.55 34.48 -15.25
N ARG A 326 17.19 35.30 -16.11
CA ARG A 326 16.66 36.61 -16.54
C ARG A 326 15.36 36.48 -17.33
N ALA A 327 15.29 35.52 -18.25
CA ALA A 327 14.07 35.26 -19.03
C ALA A 327 12.89 34.86 -18.13
N LEU A 328 13.17 34.25 -16.98
CA LEU A 328 12.20 33.89 -15.94
C LEU A 328 11.90 35.05 -14.96
N GLY A 329 12.45 36.24 -15.17
CA GLY A 329 12.18 37.43 -14.37
C GLY A 329 13.01 37.58 -13.09
N ALA A 330 14.07 36.79 -12.90
CA ALA A 330 14.95 36.96 -11.74
C ALA A 330 15.70 38.30 -11.81
N LYS A 331 15.59 39.09 -10.73
CA LYS A 331 16.45 40.26 -10.50
C LYS A 331 17.84 39.77 -10.11
N LEU A 332 18.80 39.89 -11.00
CA LEU A 332 20.21 39.63 -10.71
C LEU A 332 20.69 40.62 -9.64
N PRO A 333 21.25 40.16 -8.50
CA PRO A 333 22.10 41.02 -7.72
C PRO A 333 23.30 41.40 -8.60
N VAL A 334 23.70 42.68 -8.58
CA VAL A 334 25.01 43.09 -9.10
C VAL A 334 26.05 42.53 -8.13
N LEU A 335 26.43 41.27 -8.32
CA LEU A 335 27.55 40.68 -7.60
C LEU A 335 28.83 41.15 -8.29
N ALA A 336 29.56 42.05 -7.63
CA ALA A 336 31.00 42.12 -7.81
C ALA A 336 31.56 40.68 -7.72
N PRO A 337 32.55 40.30 -8.53
CA PRO A 337 33.12 38.95 -8.48
C PRO A 337 33.47 38.65 -7.03
N ALA A 338 32.76 37.67 -6.44
CA ALA A 338 33.12 37.19 -5.12
C ALA A 338 34.58 36.75 -5.20
N PRO A 339 35.44 37.11 -4.24
CA PRO A 339 36.80 36.59 -4.21
C PRO A 339 36.70 35.08 -4.36
N VAL A 340 37.41 34.55 -5.36
CA VAL A 340 37.56 33.11 -5.51
C VAL A 340 38.01 32.62 -4.14
N PRO A 341 37.20 31.83 -3.41
CA PRO A 341 37.68 31.26 -2.17
C PRO A 341 38.98 30.54 -2.53
N PRO A 342 40.07 30.74 -1.77
CA PRO A 342 41.32 30.07 -2.07
C PRO A 342 40.97 28.60 -2.29
N ALA A 343 41.40 28.04 -3.43
CA ALA A 343 41.20 26.64 -3.75
C ALA A 343 41.43 25.85 -2.45
N PRO A 344 40.48 25.01 -1.99
CA PRO A 344 40.57 24.35 -0.69
C PRO A 344 41.98 23.82 -0.60
N ALA A 345 42.75 24.39 0.34
CA ALA A 345 44.22 24.38 0.32
C ALA A 345 44.65 23.04 -0.23
N LEU A 346 45.16 23.04 -1.48
CA LEU A 346 45.45 21.85 -2.30
C LEU A 346 45.68 20.72 -1.33
N ALA A 347 44.66 19.85 -1.16
CA ALA A 347 44.69 18.82 -0.13
C ALA A 347 46.11 18.29 -0.16
N SER A 348 46.85 18.47 0.94
CA SER A 348 48.30 18.33 0.91
C SER A 348 48.66 17.05 0.17
N ARG A 349 49.82 16.95 -0.47
CA ARG A 349 50.20 15.70 -1.17
C ARG A 349 49.94 14.44 -0.31
N ALA A 350 50.01 14.61 1.03
CA ALA A 350 49.55 13.66 2.04
C ALA A 350 48.01 13.42 2.10
N ALA A 351 47.15 14.43 2.07
CA ALA A 351 45.69 14.27 2.03
C ALA A 351 45.18 13.64 0.71
N VAL A 352 45.76 13.99 -0.45
CA VAL A 352 45.45 13.30 -1.72
C VAL A 352 45.95 11.86 -1.68
N SER A 353 47.15 11.62 -1.16
CA SER A 353 47.68 10.26 -0.95
C SER A 353 46.80 9.45 0.01
N THR A 354 46.28 10.07 1.08
CA THR A 354 45.39 9.43 2.05
C THR A 354 44.05 9.08 1.41
N ALA A 355 43.47 9.98 0.62
CA ALA A 355 42.23 9.75 -0.12
C ALA A 355 42.40 8.63 -1.17
N LEU A 356 43.48 8.65 -1.96
CA LEU A 356 43.81 7.58 -2.91
C LEU A 356 44.01 6.23 -2.20
N THR A 357 44.64 6.23 -1.03
CA THR A 357 44.78 5.02 -0.19
C THR A 357 43.43 4.55 0.36
N GLN A 358 42.50 5.45 0.67
CA GLN A 358 41.14 5.09 1.10
C GLN A 358 40.30 4.55 -0.05
N VAL A 359 40.40 5.15 -1.25
CA VAL A 359 39.77 4.66 -2.49
C VAL A 359 40.32 3.28 -2.86
N GLY A 360 41.64 3.09 -2.85
CA GLY A 360 42.26 1.78 -3.07
C GLY A 360 41.79 0.71 -2.07
N ARG A 361 41.63 1.07 -0.80
CA ARG A 361 41.06 0.17 0.23
C ARG A 361 39.56 -0.11 0.03
N ALA A 362 38.79 0.85 -0.48
CA ALA A 362 37.38 0.64 -0.82
C ALA A 362 37.24 -0.27 -2.06
N HIS A 363 38.06 -0.05 -3.09
CA HIS A 363 38.14 -0.87 -4.30
C HIS A 363 38.54 -2.31 -3.98
N GLN A 364 39.55 -2.49 -3.12
CA GLN A 364 39.95 -3.82 -2.66
C GLN A 364 38.82 -4.52 -1.89
N ARG A 365 38.10 -3.80 -1.02
CA ARG A 365 36.94 -4.36 -0.31
C ARG A 365 35.82 -4.79 -1.25
N LEU A 366 35.56 -4.04 -2.32
CA LEU A 366 34.57 -4.40 -3.35
C LEU A 366 35.03 -5.61 -4.17
N ARG A 367 36.33 -5.70 -4.52
CA ARG A 367 36.91 -6.89 -5.16
C ARG A 367 36.81 -8.12 -4.26
N ASP A 368 37.16 -7.98 -2.97
CA ASP A 368 37.05 -9.06 -2.00
C ASP A 368 35.58 -9.48 -1.79
N ASP A 369 34.63 -8.53 -1.84
CA ASP A 369 33.20 -8.81 -1.72
C ASP A 369 32.64 -9.51 -2.97
N ARG A 370 33.05 -9.05 -4.17
CA ARG A 370 32.76 -9.76 -5.42
C ARG A 370 33.30 -11.18 -5.36
N ASP A 371 34.56 -11.36 -4.98
CA ASP A 371 35.18 -12.68 -4.93
C ASP A 371 34.52 -13.57 -3.85
N ARG A 372 34.08 -13.01 -2.72
CA ARG A 372 33.24 -13.72 -1.74
C ARG A 372 31.90 -14.12 -2.33
N ARG A 373 31.21 -13.23 -3.03
CA ARG A 373 29.91 -13.50 -3.68
C ARG A 373 30.04 -14.51 -4.81
N VAL A 374 31.10 -14.46 -5.59
CA VAL A 374 31.42 -15.44 -6.65
C VAL A 374 31.73 -16.81 -6.03
N ARG A 375 32.47 -16.87 -4.92
CA ARG A 375 32.68 -18.12 -4.16
C ARG A 375 31.37 -18.67 -3.59
N GLN A 376 30.55 -17.83 -2.96
CA GLN A 376 29.23 -18.22 -2.44
C GLN A 376 28.28 -18.67 -3.57
N ALA A 377 28.25 -17.98 -4.70
CA ALA A 377 27.49 -18.41 -5.87
C ALA A 377 28.01 -19.73 -6.44
N GLY A 378 29.34 -19.95 -6.43
CA GLY A 378 29.97 -21.21 -6.81
C GLY A 378 29.69 -22.36 -5.83
N GLU A 379 29.56 -22.07 -4.54
CA GLU A 379 29.13 -23.03 -3.50
C GLU A 379 27.65 -23.38 -3.65
N VAL A 380 26.79 -22.37 -3.83
CA VAL A 380 25.36 -22.57 -4.12
C VAL A 380 25.18 -23.36 -5.41
N ARG A 381 25.94 -23.09 -6.47
CA ARG A 381 25.92 -23.90 -7.71
C ARG A 381 26.34 -25.35 -7.46
N ARG A 382 27.35 -25.59 -6.63
CA ARG A 382 27.79 -26.96 -6.29
C ARG A 382 26.76 -27.70 -5.44
N ASP A 383 26.16 -27.04 -4.44
CA ASP A 383 25.10 -27.60 -3.60
C ASP A 383 23.82 -27.85 -4.42
N LEU A 384 23.46 -26.91 -5.29
CA LEU A 384 22.31 -27.03 -6.18
C LEU A 384 22.51 -28.16 -7.21
N ALA A 385 23.71 -28.32 -7.75
CA ALA A 385 24.07 -29.45 -8.62
C ALA A 385 24.07 -30.79 -7.87
N GLN A 386 24.47 -30.80 -6.59
CA GLN A 386 24.38 -31.99 -5.74
C GLN A 386 22.93 -32.36 -5.44
N ARG A 387 22.11 -31.39 -5.02
CA ARG A 387 20.67 -31.57 -4.80
C ARG A 387 19.94 -31.99 -6.08
N LYS A 388 20.34 -31.47 -7.24
CA LYS A 388 19.83 -31.94 -8.55
C LYS A 388 20.11 -33.42 -8.76
N ARG A 389 21.35 -33.87 -8.50
CA ARG A 389 21.72 -35.30 -8.62
C ARG A 389 20.94 -36.18 -7.64
N GLU A 390 20.75 -35.73 -6.40
CA GLU A 390 19.96 -36.44 -5.39
C GLU A 390 18.49 -36.54 -5.79
N PHE A 391 17.90 -35.45 -6.27
CA PHE A 391 16.52 -35.42 -6.77
C PHE A 391 16.33 -36.33 -7.98
N THR A 392 17.25 -36.33 -8.95
CA THR A 392 17.22 -37.24 -10.11
C THR A 392 17.37 -38.72 -9.70
N ARG A 393 18.03 -39.03 -8.58
CA ARG A 393 18.06 -40.40 -8.04
C ARG A 393 16.71 -40.77 -7.42
N LEU A 394 16.12 -39.89 -6.62
CA LEU A 394 14.79 -40.11 -6.02
C LEU A 394 13.71 -40.35 -7.07
N LEU A 395 13.72 -39.58 -8.17
CA LEU A 395 12.78 -39.77 -9.28
C LEU A 395 12.91 -41.15 -9.94
N ARG A 396 14.13 -41.65 -10.13
CA ARG A 396 14.36 -43.00 -10.67
C ARG A 396 13.88 -44.08 -9.72
N THR A 397 14.04 -43.88 -8.41
CA THR A 397 13.50 -44.79 -7.40
C THR A 397 11.97 -44.77 -7.39
N LEU A 398 11.35 -43.60 -7.51
CA LEU A 398 9.89 -43.46 -7.61
C LEU A 398 9.33 -44.12 -8.88
N ASP A 399 10.00 -43.98 -10.02
CA ASP A 399 9.63 -44.67 -11.27
C ASP A 399 9.73 -46.20 -11.15
N THR A 400 10.77 -46.68 -10.45
CA THR A 400 10.95 -48.12 -10.16
C THR A 400 9.89 -48.65 -9.17
N LEU A 401 9.39 -47.81 -8.25
CA LEU A 401 8.32 -48.17 -7.32
C LEU A 401 6.94 -48.09 -8.00
N ALA A 402 6.72 -47.07 -8.83
CA ALA A 402 5.51 -46.90 -9.63
C ALA A 402 5.27 -48.10 -10.55
N SER A 403 6.33 -48.59 -11.21
CA SER A 403 6.28 -49.80 -12.04
C SER A 403 5.97 -51.10 -11.27
N ARG A 404 6.11 -51.11 -9.93
CA ARG A 404 5.81 -52.25 -9.06
C ARG A 404 4.44 -52.19 -8.38
N VAL A 405 3.82 -51.00 -8.28
CA VAL A 405 2.61 -50.76 -7.47
C VAL A 405 1.37 -50.48 -8.33
N ALA A 406 1.52 -49.99 -9.57
CA ALA A 406 0.36 -49.58 -10.37
C ALA A 406 -0.45 -50.79 -10.89
N ALA A 407 -1.70 -50.90 -10.43
CA ALA A 407 -2.65 -51.95 -10.82
C ALA A 407 -3.29 -51.75 -12.22
N SER A 408 -3.10 -50.60 -12.88
CA SER A 408 -3.49 -50.37 -14.29
C SER A 408 -2.63 -49.31 -14.98
N ASP A 409 -2.52 -49.39 -16.31
CA ASP A 409 -1.72 -48.48 -17.14
C ASP A 409 -2.15 -47.01 -17.06
N ALA A 410 -3.43 -46.75 -16.78
CA ALA A 410 -3.99 -45.41 -16.68
C ALA A 410 -3.51 -44.66 -15.43
N VAL A 411 -3.52 -45.33 -14.27
CA VAL A 411 -3.04 -44.76 -13.00
C VAL A 411 -1.53 -44.50 -13.07
N ARG A 412 -0.79 -45.37 -13.77
CA ARG A 412 0.64 -45.18 -14.02
C ARG A 412 0.91 -43.95 -14.89
N ALA A 413 0.14 -43.75 -15.96
CA ALA A 413 0.31 -42.60 -16.85
C ALA A 413 0.00 -41.26 -16.16
N GLU A 414 -1.05 -41.22 -15.34
CA GLU A 414 -1.43 -40.02 -14.57
C GLU A 414 -0.36 -39.68 -13.51
N MET A 415 0.13 -40.69 -12.78
CA MET A 415 1.17 -40.49 -11.78
C MET A 415 2.51 -40.04 -12.39
N LEU A 416 2.89 -40.59 -13.55
CA LEU A 416 4.09 -40.14 -14.29
C LEU A 416 3.94 -38.72 -14.85
N HIS A 417 2.73 -38.32 -15.24
CA HIS A 417 2.43 -36.97 -15.70
C HIS A 417 2.59 -35.94 -14.57
N ASP A 418 2.03 -36.20 -13.39
CA ASP A 418 2.13 -35.33 -12.23
C ASP A 418 3.57 -35.20 -11.72
N ILE A 419 4.32 -36.31 -11.72
CA ILE A 419 5.76 -36.30 -11.42
C ILE A 419 6.49 -35.41 -12.45
N GLY A 420 6.19 -35.55 -13.74
CA GLY A 420 6.77 -34.71 -14.79
C GLY A 420 6.52 -33.20 -14.59
N LEU A 421 5.30 -32.82 -14.20
CA LEU A 421 4.94 -31.43 -13.89
C LEU A 421 5.69 -30.91 -12.65
N ALA A 422 5.81 -31.72 -11.60
CA ALA A 422 6.56 -31.35 -10.39
C ALA A 422 8.04 -31.12 -10.71
N VAL A 423 8.66 -31.96 -11.54
CA VAL A 423 10.05 -31.81 -11.99
C VAL A 423 10.24 -30.51 -12.76
N ALA A 424 9.38 -30.20 -13.73
CA ALA A 424 9.46 -28.97 -14.52
C ALA A 424 9.29 -27.70 -13.67
N ASN A 425 8.53 -27.76 -12.58
CA ASN A 425 8.37 -26.65 -11.64
C ASN A 425 9.63 -26.41 -10.81
N VAL A 426 10.27 -27.48 -10.35
CA VAL A 426 11.54 -27.41 -9.60
C VAL A 426 12.66 -26.87 -10.49
N GLU A 427 12.79 -27.35 -11.74
CA GLU A 427 13.81 -26.85 -12.67
C GLU A 427 13.64 -25.34 -12.98
N ARG A 428 12.40 -24.88 -13.16
CA ARG A 428 12.11 -23.44 -13.34
C ARG A 428 12.42 -22.62 -12.09
N ALA A 429 12.18 -23.16 -10.90
CA ALA A 429 12.53 -22.49 -9.65
C ALA A 429 14.06 -22.38 -9.48
N MET A 430 14.78 -23.45 -9.80
CA MET A 430 16.25 -23.49 -9.76
C MET A 430 16.87 -22.49 -10.75
N GLY A 431 16.38 -22.43 -11.99
CA GLY A 431 16.87 -21.47 -12.98
C GLY A 431 16.64 -20.00 -12.56
N ARG A 432 15.55 -19.71 -11.85
CA ARG A 432 15.32 -18.38 -11.26
C ARG A 432 16.30 -18.03 -10.16
N ILE A 433 16.64 -19.00 -9.29
CA ILE A 433 17.62 -18.83 -8.21
C ILE A 433 19.01 -18.55 -8.81
N GLU A 434 19.41 -19.29 -9.85
CA GLU A 434 20.66 -19.06 -10.58
C GLU A 434 20.70 -17.67 -11.24
N ALA A 435 19.61 -17.24 -11.88
CA ALA A 435 19.52 -15.92 -12.50
C ALA A 435 19.58 -14.76 -11.48
N THR A 436 18.96 -14.91 -10.30
CA THR A 436 19.06 -13.91 -9.21
C THR A 436 20.47 -13.81 -8.63
N ALA A 437 21.21 -14.93 -8.60
CA ALA A 437 22.60 -14.93 -8.15
C ALA A 437 23.52 -14.19 -9.15
N GLU A 438 23.27 -14.33 -10.46
CA GLU A 438 24.02 -13.62 -11.52
C GLU A 438 23.73 -12.11 -11.56
N ALA A 439 22.49 -11.70 -11.28
CA ALA A 439 22.09 -10.29 -11.23
C ALA A 439 22.80 -9.50 -10.11
N GLY A 440 23.16 -10.16 -9.00
CA GLY A 440 23.92 -9.54 -7.91
C GLY A 440 25.41 -9.31 -8.25
N ALA A 441 25.99 -10.15 -9.12
CA ALA A 441 27.37 -10.02 -9.57
C ALA A 441 27.54 -8.84 -10.55
N THR A 442 26.59 -8.66 -11.46
CA THR A 442 26.60 -7.61 -12.50
C THR A 442 26.54 -6.18 -11.93
N VAL A 443 25.85 -5.96 -10.80
CA VAL A 443 25.86 -4.65 -10.11
C VAL A 443 27.22 -4.35 -9.51
N THR A 444 27.91 -5.38 -8.99
CA THR A 444 29.24 -5.24 -8.39
C THR A 444 30.30 -5.00 -9.45
N ASP A 445 30.18 -5.64 -10.63
CA ASP A 445 31.07 -5.42 -11.78
C ASP A 445 30.97 -3.98 -12.32
N ARG A 446 29.75 -3.41 -12.42
CA ARG A 446 29.58 -1.99 -12.80
C ARG A 446 30.17 -1.01 -11.80
N LEU A 447 30.13 -1.34 -10.50
CA LEU A 447 30.76 -0.52 -9.46
C LEU A 447 32.29 -0.62 -9.51
N LEU A 448 32.84 -1.76 -9.94
CA LEU A 448 34.28 -1.97 -10.15
C LEU A 448 34.77 -1.26 -11.40
N GLU A 449 34.04 -1.31 -12.52
CA GLU A 449 34.33 -0.53 -13.73
C GLU A 449 34.38 0.97 -13.42
N CYS A 450 33.38 1.48 -12.70
CA CYS A 450 33.34 2.87 -12.26
C CYS A 450 34.50 3.22 -11.30
N GLY A 451 34.93 2.27 -10.46
CA GLY A 451 36.09 2.42 -9.57
C GLY A 451 37.43 2.44 -10.32
N GLU A 452 37.58 1.67 -11.41
CA GLU A 452 38.77 1.67 -12.26
C GLU A 452 38.87 2.95 -13.09
N GLU A 453 37.75 3.46 -13.61
CA GLU A 453 37.67 4.77 -14.29
C GLU A 453 37.97 5.95 -13.36
N LEU A 454 37.66 5.84 -12.06
CA LEU A 454 37.98 6.86 -11.05
C LEU A 454 39.43 6.81 -10.56
N THR A 455 40.11 5.67 -10.75
CA THR A 455 41.48 5.45 -10.31
C THR A 455 42.52 5.81 -11.39
N ALA A 456 42.17 5.61 -12.66
CA ALA A 456 42.93 6.10 -13.82
C ALA A 456 42.84 7.63 -13.94
#